data_AF-A0A8S8Y375-F1
#
_entry.id   AF-A0A8S8Y375-F1
#
_cell.length_a   1.000
_cell.length_b   1.000
_cell.length_c   1.000
_cell.angle_alpha   90.00
_cell.angle_beta   90.00
_cell.angle_gamma   90.00
#
_symmetry.space_group_name_H-M   'P 1'
#
loop_
_entity.id
_entity.type
_entity.pdbx_description
1 polymer ?
#
loop_
_entity_poly.entity_id
_entity_poly.type
_entity_poly.pdbx_seq_one_letter_code
_entity_poly.pdbx_strand_id
1 'polypeptide(L)'
;MNDAIDPCPFSEQVNDHDSDGCTDDVDSDDDNDSVPDNEDNCPRGLIGVHVNDLDSDGCADSEDLDIDGDLLSNVDELNIGTDVYDEDTDGDGVIDGIDKFPLDRNEWLDSDLDGCGDNSDQFPYDDTECSDSDGDGFGDNFDKFPNDVTEWADYDDDGFGDNRDSCPTIFGLSISPEGCPDRDGDGFSDSTDFFPDNMDEWRDTDGDGYGDNSDIFPLDPLEWSDFDNDTYGDNSDVFPSDSSEWNDSDGDTVGDNSDAFPFDATEWLDSDLDGCGDNEDVWPLDPRECFDRDVDGVGDNRDVFPDDRSEWSDIDGDGLGDNSDLFPYDSKAKFDDDGDGIANYYDVFPDNSNMDSWFDLVYRILLFCGVIGIAALVFQHNRNRTKEPEEGKNDEMMLNR
;
A
#
# COMPACT_ATOMS: atom_id res chain seq x y z
N MET A 1 16.53 121.75 27.57
CA MET A 1 15.54 121.92 28.65
C MET A 1 16.30 122.41 29.88
N ASN A 2 16.13 121.90 31.10
CA ASN A 2 17.03 122.23 32.21
C ASN A 2 18.22 121.25 32.18
N ASP A 3 19.43 121.79 32.05
CA ASP A 3 20.74 121.12 31.88
C ASP A 3 21.24 120.37 33.14
N ALA A 4 20.31 119.79 33.90
CA ALA A 4 20.54 119.24 35.25
C ALA A 4 19.92 117.85 35.46
N ILE A 5 19.22 117.34 34.45
CA ILE A 5 18.69 115.98 34.33
C ILE A 5 18.77 115.64 32.84
N ASP A 6 20.01 115.43 32.38
CA ASP A 6 20.39 114.96 31.06
C ASP A 6 21.36 113.81 31.36
N PRO A 7 21.02 112.54 31.05
CA PRO A 7 21.87 111.40 31.41
C PRO A 7 23.14 111.34 30.55
N CYS A 8 23.05 111.76 29.29
CA CYS A 8 24.10 111.68 28.28
C CYS A 8 24.48 113.06 27.66
N PRO A 9 24.97 114.04 28.45
CA PRO A 9 25.18 115.44 28.00
C PRO A 9 26.32 115.66 26.97
N PHE A 10 26.81 114.58 26.35
CA PHE A 10 27.85 114.56 25.33
C PHE A 10 27.52 113.68 24.11
N SER A 11 26.33 113.07 24.03
CA SER A 11 25.87 112.33 22.85
C SER A 11 25.62 113.28 21.65
N GLU A 12 25.66 112.76 20.43
CA GLU A 12 25.17 113.48 19.24
C GLU A 12 23.75 113.00 18.94
N GLN A 13 22.70 113.82 19.06
CA GLN A 13 21.29 113.41 18.88
C GLN A 13 20.96 112.86 17.47
N VAL A 14 21.32 111.60 17.21
CA VAL A 14 21.09 110.84 15.98
C VAL A 14 20.95 109.36 16.34
N ASN A 15 19.73 108.85 16.18
CA ASN A 15 19.27 107.56 16.71
C ASN A 15 19.27 107.60 18.26
N ASP A 16 18.05 107.72 18.78
CA ASP A 16 17.66 107.98 20.18
C ASP A 16 16.24 107.40 20.24
N HIS A 17 16.13 106.10 20.54
CA HIS A 17 14.92 105.28 20.31
C HIS A 17 13.79 105.65 21.26
N ASP A 18 14.05 105.74 22.57
CA ASP A 18 13.11 106.16 23.60
C ASP A 18 12.88 107.69 23.67
N SER A 19 13.79 108.50 23.10
CA SER A 19 13.83 109.96 23.18
C SER A 19 14.15 110.55 24.57
N ASP A 20 14.93 109.85 25.39
CA ASP A 20 15.50 110.30 26.67
C ASP A 20 16.52 111.45 26.50
N GLY A 21 17.33 111.39 25.43
CA GLY A 21 18.43 112.32 25.15
C GLY A 21 19.81 111.66 25.09
N CYS A 22 19.93 110.41 25.50
CA CYS A 22 21.00 109.51 25.10
C CYS A 22 20.92 109.15 23.60
N THR A 23 21.81 108.26 23.16
CA THR A 23 21.85 107.76 21.77
C THR A 23 22.09 106.27 21.85
N ASP A 24 21.51 105.52 20.93
CA ASP A 24 21.47 104.07 21.06
C ASP A 24 22.86 103.34 21.12
N ASP A 25 23.95 104.02 20.75
CA ASP A 25 25.32 103.49 20.84
C ASP A 25 25.98 103.76 22.23
N VAL A 26 25.30 104.49 23.12
CA VAL A 26 25.82 105.06 24.38
C VAL A 26 24.84 104.93 25.55
N ASP A 27 23.56 104.71 25.25
CA ASP A 27 22.59 104.29 26.26
C ASP A 27 22.95 102.91 26.84
N SER A 28 22.18 102.49 27.83
CA SER A 28 22.27 101.18 28.45
C SER A 28 20.90 100.50 28.61
N ASP A 29 19.84 101.15 28.11
CA ASP A 29 18.42 100.82 28.26
C ASP A 29 17.70 101.60 27.12
N ASP A 30 17.95 101.19 25.87
CA ASP A 30 17.64 101.87 24.60
C ASP A 30 16.13 102.21 24.45
N ASP A 31 15.23 101.47 25.12
CA ASP A 31 13.78 101.72 25.17
C ASP A 31 13.21 102.10 26.56
N ASN A 32 14.08 102.25 27.57
CA ASN A 32 13.78 102.69 28.94
C ASN A 32 12.78 101.80 29.69
N ASP A 33 12.74 100.50 29.38
CA ASP A 33 11.86 99.52 30.03
C ASP A 33 12.33 99.05 31.42
N SER A 34 13.58 99.38 31.79
CA SER A 34 14.32 98.96 33.00
C SER A 34 15.08 97.63 32.92
N VAL A 35 15.13 96.96 31.77
CA VAL A 35 16.05 95.87 31.45
C VAL A 35 17.20 96.43 30.58
N PRO A 36 18.49 96.26 30.97
CA PRO A 36 19.59 96.81 30.18
C PRO A 36 19.80 96.07 28.85
N ASP A 37 20.20 96.77 27.77
CA ASP A 37 20.39 96.21 26.41
C ASP A 37 21.27 94.92 26.29
N ASN A 38 22.06 94.63 27.32
CA ASN A 38 22.95 93.46 27.40
C ASN A 38 22.33 92.26 28.13
N GLU A 39 21.16 92.45 28.73
CA GLU A 39 20.32 91.51 29.45
C GLU A 39 18.89 91.48 28.86
N ASP A 40 18.64 92.30 27.82
CA ASP A 40 17.39 92.41 27.06
C ASP A 40 17.52 91.72 25.68
N ASN A 41 16.54 90.90 25.29
CA ASN A 41 16.42 90.29 23.95
C ASN A 41 15.72 91.19 22.93
N CYS A 42 14.96 92.19 23.38
CA CYS A 42 14.32 93.24 22.60
C CYS A 42 14.84 94.68 22.89
N PRO A 43 16.16 95.00 22.87
CA PRO A 43 16.71 96.33 23.23
C PRO A 43 16.07 97.55 22.56
N ARG A 44 15.28 97.39 21.51
CA ARG A 44 14.61 98.50 20.80
C ARG A 44 13.14 98.17 20.57
N GLY A 45 12.52 97.60 21.59
CA GLY A 45 11.13 97.20 21.61
C GLY A 45 10.20 98.37 21.90
N LEU A 46 9.11 98.06 22.59
CA LEU A 46 8.13 99.01 23.07
C LEU A 46 8.70 99.87 24.20
N ILE A 47 8.61 101.19 24.06
CA ILE A 47 9.20 102.12 25.03
C ILE A 47 8.50 102.07 26.40
N GLY A 48 9.25 101.67 27.43
CA GLY A 48 8.94 101.84 28.85
C GLY A 48 8.17 100.69 29.53
N VAL A 49 8.61 100.36 30.76
CA VAL A 49 8.30 99.17 31.58
C VAL A 49 7.01 98.40 31.21
N HIS A 50 7.19 97.17 30.74
CA HIS A 50 6.10 96.26 30.43
C HIS A 50 5.58 95.51 31.66
N VAL A 51 4.47 94.79 31.49
CA VAL A 51 3.79 94.02 32.57
C VAL A 51 3.40 92.61 32.13
N ASN A 52 3.82 92.27 30.92
CA ASN A 52 3.41 91.16 30.06
C ASN A 52 4.70 90.80 29.32
N ASP A 53 5.49 90.03 30.04
CA ASP A 53 6.85 89.56 29.78
C ASP A 53 6.89 88.26 30.62
N LEU A 54 6.83 87.10 29.95
CA LEU A 54 6.55 85.81 30.57
C LEU A 54 7.83 85.10 31.04
N ASP A 55 8.87 85.11 30.21
CA ASP A 55 10.17 84.48 30.49
C ASP A 55 11.13 85.41 31.29
N SER A 56 10.84 86.73 31.31
CA SER A 56 11.64 87.79 31.94
C SER A 56 12.93 88.15 31.20
N ASP A 57 12.93 88.12 29.86
CA ASP A 57 14.07 88.47 28.99
C ASP A 57 14.13 89.94 28.52
N GLY A 58 13.15 90.77 28.86
CA GLY A 58 13.04 92.19 28.44
C GLY A 58 12.12 92.44 27.23
N CYS A 59 11.78 91.41 26.46
CA CYS A 59 10.74 91.48 25.45
C CYS A 59 9.35 91.56 26.10
N ALA A 60 8.47 92.40 25.54
CA ALA A 60 7.04 92.28 25.81
C ALA A 60 6.42 91.13 24.97
N ASP A 61 5.50 90.33 25.54
CA ASP A 61 4.84 89.17 24.87
C ASP A 61 4.28 89.48 23.45
N SER A 62 4.08 90.77 23.14
CA SER A 62 3.46 91.24 21.89
C SER A 62 4.44 91.53 20.74
N GLU A 63 5.74 91.57 21.01
CA GLU A 63 6.80 91.74 20.01
C GLU A 63 7.90 90.68 20.07
N ASP A 64 7.93 89.93 21.17
CA ASP A 64 8.70 88.72 21.36
C ASP A 64 8.49 87.67 20.24
N LEU A 65 9.52 86.87 20.01
CA LEU A 65 9.57 85.77 19.05
C LEU A 65 9.57 84.38 19.71
N ASP A 66 9.73 84.29 21.04
CA ASP A 66 9.93 83.07 21.85
C ASP A 66 9.34 83.34 23.26
N ILE A 67 8.01 83.40 23.38
CA ILE A 67 7.31 84.07 24.51
C ILE A 67 7.56 83.43 25.88
N ASP A 68 7.84 82.14 25.95
CA ASP A 68 8.16 81.41 27.18
C ASP A 68 9.66 81.09 27.34
N GLY A 69 10.50 81.51 26.39
CA GLY A 69 11.96 81.45 26.48
C GLY A 69 12.54 80.03 26.35
N ASP A 70 11.82 79.13 25.70
CA ASP A 70 12.07 77.69 25.67
C ASP A 70 13.06 77.26 24.55
N LEU A 71 13.45 78.20 23.69
CA LEU A 71 14.30 78.08 22.49
C LEU A 71 13.56 77.67 21.19
N LEU A 72 12.23 77.60 21.21
CA LEU A 72 11.38 77.36 20.04
C LEU A 72 10.59 78.64 19.71
N SER A 73 10.64 79.10 18.46
CA SER A 73 9.94 80.34 18.12
C SER A 73 8.42 80.15 18.12
N ASN A 74 7.68 81.18 18.52
CA ASN A 74 6.21 81.31 18.44
C ASN A 74 5.61 80.84 17.09
N VAL A 75 6.39 80.90 16.01
CA VAL A 75 6.00 80.47 14.66
C VAL A 75 6.20 78.96 14.47
N ASP A 76 7.29 78.41 14.99
CA ASP A 76 7.64 76.99 14.88
C ASP A 76 6.82 76.14 15.85
N GLU A 77 6.55 76.63 17.05
CA GLU A 77 5.58 76.07 17.98
C GLU A 77 4.20 75.87 17.34
N LEU A 78 3.63 76.93 16.76
CA LEU A 78 2.37 76.88 16.02
C LEU A 78 2.43 75.95 14.79
N ASN A 79 3.62 75.60 14.29
CA ASN A 79 3.79 74.63 13.20
C ASN A 79 3.80 73.19 13.72
N ILE A 80 4.38 72.91 14.90
CA ILE A 80 4.47 71.56 15.47
C ILE A 80 3.28 71.20 16.37
N GLY A 81 2.67 72.18 17.03
CA GLY A 81 1.44 72.05 17.82
C GLY A 81 1.57 72.35 19.32
N THR A 82 2.68 72.93 19.76
CA THR A 82 2.94 73.34 21.16
C THR A 82 2.21 74.64 21.53
N ASP A 83 2.18 74.98 22.83
CA ASP A 83 1.46 76.15 23.37
C ASP A 83 2.43 77.27 23.74
N VAL A 84 2.35 78.39 22.99
CA VAL A 84 3.24 79.58 23.00
C VAL A 84 3.29 80.41 24.30
N TYR A 85 3.00 79.77 25.43
CA TYR A 85 2.92 80.31 26.78
C TYR A 85 3.24 79.26 27.88
N ASP A 86 3.84 78.12 27.53
CA ASP A 86 4.12 76.98 28.42
C ASP A 86 5.40 76.23 27.96
N GLU A 87 6.53 76.50 28.62
CA GLU A 87 7.90 76.01 28.31
C GLU A 87 8.08 74.48 28.14
N ASP A 88 7.05 73.68 28.43
CA ASP A 88 7.02 72.21 28.48
C ASP A 88 5.56 71.78 28.22
N THR A 89 5.12 71.82 26.95
CA THR A 89 3.71 71.73 26.55
C THR A 89 3.04 70.46 27.08
N ASP A 90 3.73 69.33 26.99
CA ASP A 90 3.15 68.07 27.44
C ASP A 90 3.38 67.79 28.93
N GLY A 91 4.35 68.45 29.57
CA GLY A 91 4.61 68.48 31.00
C GLY A 91 5.38 67.26 31.51
N ASP A 92 6.50 66.92 30.87
CA ASP A 92 7.39 65.80 31.20
C ASP A 92 8.68 66.24 31.95
N GLY A 93 9.11 67.51 31.75
CA GLY A 93 10.30 68.11 32.31
C GLY A 93 11.45 68.40 31.33
N VAL A 94 11.23 68.23 30.02
CA VAL A 94 12.11 68.67 28.92
C VAL A 94 11.37 69.76 28.12
N ILE A 95 12.06 70.86 27.82
CA ILE A 95 11.46 72.01 27.13
C ILE A 95 11.30 71.73 25.62
N ASP A 96 10.22 72.23 25.02
CA ASP A 96 9.78 71.90 23.66
C ASP A 96 10.86 72.20 22.59
N GLY A 97 11.65 73.26 22.76
CA GLY A 97 12.78 73.65 21.91
C GLY A 97 13.99 72.71 21.97
N ILE A 98 14.06 71.82 22.96
CA ILE A 98 15.09 70.77 23.09
C ILE A 98 14.52 69.39 22.75
N ASP A 99 13.26 69.16 23.12
CA ASP A 99 12.56 67.89 23.00
C ASP A 99 12.47 67.39 21.54
N LYS A 100 12.30 66.08 21.35
CA LYS A 100 12.13 65.43 20.04
C LYS A 100 10.67 65.08 19.76
N PHE A 101 9.86 64.92 20.80
CA PHE A 101 8.44 64.66 20.79
C PHE A 101 7.68 65.58 21.79
N PRO A 102 7.68 66.93 21.62
CA PRO A 102 7.06 67.91 22.56
C PRO A 102 5.54 67.79 22.86
N LEU A 103 4.90 66.70 22.42
CA LEU A 103 3.49 66.41 22.54
C LEU A 103 3.20 65.00 23.11
N ASP A 104 4.23 64.22 23.45
CA ASP A 104 4.11 62.92 24.11
C ASP A 104 5.06 62.80 25.31
N ARG A 105 4.53 63.14 26.49
CA ARG A 105 5.11 63.01 27.85
C ARG A 105 5.89 61.72 28.18
N ASN A 106 5.81 60.69 27.34
CA ASN A 106 6.55 59.45 27.54
C ASN A 106 7.85 59.39 26.71
N GLU A 107 8.12 60.35 25.82
CA GLU A 107 9.25 60.38 24.89
C GLU A 107 9.83 61.80 24.77
N TRP A 108 11.16 61.91 24.88
CA TRP A 108 11.88 63.20 24.80
C TRP A 108 13.17 63.15 23.99
N LEU A 109 13.62 61.94 23.64
CA LEU A 109 14.89 61.67 22.97
C LEU A 109 14.66 60.66 21.84
N ASP A 110 15.34 60.95 20.73
CA ASP A 110 15.41 60.13 19.52
C ASP A 110 16.92 60.03 19.20
N SER A 111 17.52 58.90 19.52
CA SER A 111 18.98 58.70 19.53
C SER A 111 19.59 58.44 18.15
N ASP A 112 18.82 57.94 17.17
CA ASP A 112 19.29 57.63 15.81
C ASP A 112 18.53 58.36 14.68
N LEU A 113 17.42 59.03 15.00
CA LEU A 113 16.61 59.91 14.13
C LEU A 113 15.67 59.20 13.16
N ASP A 114 15.14 58.04 13.55
CA ASP A 114 14.13 57.30 12.79
C ASP A 114 12.67 57.79 13.04
N GLY A 115 12.45 58.50 14.15
CA GLY A 115 11.15 59.03 14.57
C GLY A 115 10.39 58.20 15.61
N CYS A 116 11.03 57.19 16.20
CA CYS A 116 10.61 56.48 17.39
C CYS A 116 11.38 56.99 18.63
N GLY A 117 10.73 56.98 19.80
CA GLY A 117 11.30 57.57 21.02
C GLY A 117 12.05 56.54 21.87
N ASP A 118 13.22 56.92 22.40
CA ASP A 118 14.14 56.08 23.18
C ASP A 118 13.50 55.27 24.33
N ASN A 119 12.32 55.65 24.86
CA ASN A 119 11.67 54.93 25.96
C ASN A 119 10.72 53.80 25.51
N SER A 120 10.13 53.90 24.32
CA SER A 120 9.27 52.87 23.73
C SER A 120 9.96 52.05 22.65
N ASP A 121 10.99 52.61 22.02
CA ASP A 121 11.80 51.93 21.03
C ASP A 121 12.59 50.76 21.63
N GLN A 122 12.50 49.61 20.96
CA GLN A 122 13.22 48.39 21.29
C GLN A 122 14.66 48.37 20.72
N PHE A 123 14.99 49.23 19.75
CA PHE A 123 16.32 49.38 19.15
C PHE A 123 16.83 50.84 19.06
N PRO A 124 17.02 51.59 20.18
CA PRO A 124 17.37 53.04 20.19
C PRO A 124 18.68 53.51 19.53
N TYR A 125 19.34 52.67 18.74
CA TYR A 125 20.57 52.98 17.99
C TYR A 125 20.60 52.34 16.58
N ASP A 126 19.46 51.89 16.04
CA ASP A 126 19.30 51.29 14.71
C ASP A 126 18.16 51.99 13.95
N ASP A 127 18.51 52.89 13.03
CA ASP A 127 17.59 53.78 12.29
C ASP A 127 16.64 53.07 11.29
N THR A 128 16.47 51.77 11.46
CA THR A 128 15.64 50.90 10.62
C THR A 128 14.57 50.10 11.38
N GLU A 129 14.57 50.11 12.72
CA GLU A 129 13.71 49.27 13.56
C GLU A 129 13.21 49.96 14.84
N CYS A 130 11.89 49.98 15.08
CA CYS A 130 11.32 50.51 16.34
C CYS A 130 10.78 49.44 17.30
N SER A 131 10.57 48.21 16.82
CA SER A 131 9.73 47.22 17.51
C SER A 131 10.18 45.80 17.18
N ASP A 132 10.04 44.93 18.18
CA ASP A 132 10.33 43.50 18.13
C ASP A 132 9.15 42.80 18.82
N SER A 133 8.21 42.34 17.99
CA SER A 133 6.87 41.90 18.39
C SER A 133 6.84 40.54 19.10
N ASP A 134 7.88 39.70 18.98
CA ASP A 134 7.96 38.39 19.66
C ASP A 134 9.15 38.19 20.61
N GLY A 135 10.16 39.07 20.55
CA GLY A 135 11.26 39.18 21.49
C GLY A 135 12.51 38.38 21.12
N ASP A 136 12.74 38.07 19.84
CA ASP A 136 13.90 37.28 19.39
C ASP A 136 15.18 38.11 19.20
N GLY A 137 15.04 39.44 19.05
CA GLY A 137 16.12 40.40 18.87
C GLY A 137 16.39 40.83 17.42
N PHE A 138 15.54 40.46 16.46
CA PHE A 138 15.42 41.09 15.15
C PHE A 138 14.19 42.03 15.16
N GLY A 139 14.25 43.14 14.42
CA GLY A 139 13.15 44.11 14.38
C GLY A 139 12.10 43.77 13.32
N ASP A 140 10.86 44.20 13.58
CA ASP A 140 9.66 43.89 12.79
C ASP A 140 9.75 44.28 11.29
N ASN A 141 10.66 45.19 10.88
CA ASN A 141 10.83 45.58 9.47
C ASN A 141 11.81 44.66 8.70
N PHE A 142 12.86 44.16 9.38
CA PHE A 142 13.82 43.19 8.86
C PHE A 142 13.28 41.76 8.91
N ASP A 143 12.59 41.43 9.99
CA ASP A 143 12.09 40.10 10.28
C ASP A 143 11.02 39.65 9.25
N LYS A 144 11.22 38.45 8.69
CA LYS A 144 10.30 37.80 7.76
C LYS A 144 9.07 37.18 8.45
N PHE A 145 9.16 36.84 9.73
CA PHE A 145 8.07 36.30 10.56
C PHE A 145 7.98 37.01 11.94
N PRO A 146 7.58 38.31 12.02
CA PRO A 146 7.56 39.13 13.26
C PRO A 146 6.64 38.69 14.42
N ASN A 147 6.20 37.43 14.44
CA ASN A 147 5.34 36.83 15.45
C ASN A 147 5.77 35.38 15.78
N ASP A 148 6.92 34.91 15.27
CA ASP A 148 7.52 33.60 15.54
C ASP A 148 8.99 33.74 15.95
N VAL A 149 9.20 33.82 17.26
CA VAL A 149 10.49 33.93 17.99
C VAL A 149 11.54 32.84 17.69
N THR A 150 11.28 31.98 16.71
CA THR A 150 12.20 30.95 16.21
C THR A 150 12.61 31.13 14.74
N GLU A 151 12.04 32.08 14.00
CA GLU A 151 12.29 32.28 12.57
C GLU A 151 12.32 33.77 12.20
N TRP A 152 13.50 34.31 11.87
CA TRP A 152 13.65 35.73 11.47
C TRP A 152 13.95 35.94 9.97
N ALA A 153 14.25 34.84 9.25
CA ALA A 153 14.75 34.87 7.87
C ALA A 153 14.07 33.81 7.01
N ASP A 154 13.86 34.18 5.74
CA ASP A 154 13.36 33.34 4.65
C ASP A 154 14.15 33.81 3.41
N TYR A 155 15.16 33.04 3.02
CA TYR A 155 16.14 33.43 2.00
C TYR A 155 15.65 33.25 0.55
N ASP A 156 14.70 32.34 0.30
CA ASP A 156 14.16 32.08 -1.04
C ASP A 156 12.67 32.45 -1.23
N ASP A 157 12.06 33.05 -0.21
CA ASP A 157 10.70 33.57 -0.15
C ASP A 157 9.62 32.47 -0.34
N ASP A 158 9.83 31.27 0.23
CA ASP A 158 8.89 30.15 0.15
C ASP A 158 7.86 30.07 1.31
N GLY A 159 8.12 30.78 2.41
CA GLY A 159 7.27 30.84 3.60
C GLY A 159 7.60 29.84 4.71
N PHE A 160 8.64 29.03 4.57
CA PHE A 160 9.31 28.34 5.67
C PHE A 160 10.53 29.16 6.11
N GLY A 161 10.68 29.35 7.42
CA GLY A 161 11.85 30.07 7.96
C GLY A 161 13.14 29.25 7.88
N ASP A 162 14.27 29.93 7.67
CA ASP A 162 15.61 29.35 7.47
C ASP A 162 16.04 28.36 8.58
N ASN A 163 15.48 28.42 9.81
CA ASN A 163 15.85 27.51 10.90
C ASN A 163 15.07 26.18 10.90
N ARG A 164 13.84 26.17 10.36
CA ARG A 164 13.01 24.96 10.19
C ARG A 164 13.12 24.36 8.80
N ASP A 165 13.38 25.17 7.80
CA ASP A 165 13.53 24.72 6.42
C ASP A 165 14.75 23.79 6.28
N SER A 166 14.55 22.67 5.58
CA SER A 166 15.59 21.72 5.24
C SER A 166 16.32 22.04 3.93
N CYS A 167 15.82 22.99 3.15
CA CYS A 167 16.39 23.50 1.90
C CYS A 167 16.53 25.05 1.79
N PRO A 168 17.12 25.81 2.76
CA PRO A 168 17.05 27.30 2.90
C PRO A 168 17.65 28.21 1.81
N THR A 169 17.67 27.75 0.57
CA THR A 169 18.21 28.43 -0.62
C THR A 169 17.57 27.94 -1.93
N ILE A 170 16.59 27.04 -1.86
CA ILE A 170 15.92 26.40 -2.99
C ILE A 170 14.41 26.25 -2.66
N PHE A 171 13.65 27.32 -2.95
CA PHE A 171 12.19 27.40 -2.85
C PHE A 171 11.49 26.04 -2.95
N GLY A 172 10.79 25.68 -1.88
CA GLY A 172 10.07 24.43 -1.74
C GLY A 172 8.71 24.60 -1.07
N LEU A 173 7.92 23.53 -1.09
CA LEU A 173 6.63 23.49 -0.40
C LEU A 173 6.36 22.11 0.23
N SER A 174 7.36 21.21 0.24
CA SER A 174 7.24 19.91 0.91
C SER A 174 7.04 20.09 2.42
N ILE A 175 6.40 19.09 3.00
CA ILE A 175 6.16 18.93 4.44
C ILE A 175 7.16 17.91 5.04
N SER A 176 7.71 17.02 4.22
CA SER A 176 8.67 15.99 4.65
C SER A 176 9.79 15.73 3.62
N PRO A 177 11.01 16.23 3.86
CA PRO A 177 11.37 17.30 4.81
C PRO A 177 10.63 18.62 4.53
N GLU A 178 10.61 19.56 5.49
CA GLU A 178 9.94 20.86 5.29
C GLU A 178 10.76 21.78 4.35
N GLY A 179 10.06 22.59 3.54
CA GLY A 179 10.62 23.67 2.69
C GLY A 179 11.52 23.22 1.52
N CYS A 180 11.55 21.93 1.21
CA CYS A 180 12.25 21.42 0.02
C CYS A 180 11.34 21.38 -1.24
N PRO A 181 11.92 21.35 -2.46
CA PRO A 181 11.15 21.20 -3.69
C PRO A 181 10.24 19.97 -3.68
N ASP A 182 8.98 20.20 -4.00
CA ASP A 182 7.89 19.22 -4.13
C ASP A 182 7.17 19.56 -5.44
N ARG A 183 7.29 18.68 -6.44
CA ARG A 183 6.89 18.99 -7.83
C ARG A 183 5.44 18.63 -8.12
N ASP A 184 4.88 17.61 -7.49
CA ASP A 184 3.50 17.16 -7.71
C ASP A 184 2.53 17.60 -6.61
N GLY A 185 3.05 17.97 -5.43
CA GLY A 185 2.33 18.61 -4.34
C GLY A 185 1.73 17.64 -3.32
N ASP A 186 2.31 16.45 -3.15
CA ASP A 186 1.83 15.46 -2.17
C ASP A 186 2.36 15.70 -0.73
N GLY A 187 3.37 16.54 -0.58
CA GLY A 187 4.01 16.90 0.68
C GLY A 187 5.36 16.22 0.95
N PHE A 188 5.85 15.34 0.08
CA PHE A 188 7.20 14.79 0.16
C PHE A 188 8.15 15.54 -0.79
N SER A 189 9.43 15.67 -0.42
CA SER A 189 10.38 16.36 -1.30
C SER A 189 10.81 15.48 -2.47
N ASP A 190 11.07 16.10 -3.64
CA ASP A 190 11.70 15.52 -4.85
C ASP A 190 12.95 14.66 -4.57
N SER A 191 13.60 14.85 -3.41
CA SER A 191 14.84 14.18 -3.01
C SER A 191 14.63 12.93 -2.14
N THR A 192 13.44 12.78 -1.56
CA THR A 192 13.03 11.70 -0.65
C THR A 192 11.91 10.83 -1.19
N ASP A 193 11.17 11.39 -2.15
CA ASP A 193 10.13 10.73 -2.91
C ASP A 193 10.73 9.83 -4.02
N PHE A 194 10.14 8.64 -4.19
CA PHE A 194 10.48 7.68 -5.24
C PHE A 194 9.77 7.95 -6.57
N PHE A 195 8.66 8.70 -6.59
CA PHE A 195 7.90 9.07 -7.79
C PHE A 195 7.58 10.59 -7.89
N PRO A 196 8.60 11.50 -7.98
CA PRO A 196 8.43 12.99 -7.97
C PRO A 196 7.70 13.67 -9.14
N ASP A 197 6.79 12.96 -9.80
CA ASP A 197 5.89 13.43 -10.83
C ASP A 197 4.46 12.82 -10.66
N ASN A 198 4.15 12.20 -9.50
CA ASN A 198 2.93 11.44 -9.22
C ASN A 198 2.40 11.59 -7.77
N MET A 199 1.54 12.58 -7.56
CA MET A 199 0.98 12.95 -6.24
C MET A 199 0.19 11.87 -5.45
N ASP A 200 -0.02 10.69 -6.03
CA ASP A 200 -0.67 9.56 -5.37
C ASP A 200 0.35 8.54 -4.81
N GLU A 201 1.67 8.71 -5.04
CA GLU A 201 2.73 7.75 -4.65
C GLU A 201 4.04 8.45 -4.23
N TRP A 202 4.48 8.24 -2.98
CA TRP A 202 5.77 8.79 -2.50
C TRP A 202 6.83 7.74 -2.13
N ARG A 203 6.47 6.46 -2.16
CA ARG A 203 7.28 5.38 -1.57
C ARG A 203 7.17 4.08 -2.37
N ASP A 204 8.31 3.43 -2.49
CA ASP A 204 8.49 2.08 -3.02
C ASP A 204 9.32 1.33 -1.95
N THR A 205 8.67 0.46 -1.17
CA THR A 205 9.27 -0.16 0.02
C THR A 205 10.18 -1.35 -0.33
N ASP A 206 9.96 -2.07 -1.42
CA ASP A 206 10.75 -3.24 -1.82
C ASP A 206 11.60 -3.08 -3.09
N GLY A 207 11.33 -2.05 -3.90
CA GLY A 207 12.14 -1.60 -5.01
C GLY A 207 11.72 -2.14 -6.38
N ASP A 208 10.47 -2.55 -6.57
CA ASP A 208 9.96 -3.13 -7.83
C ASP A 208 9.57 -2.07 -8.87
N GLY A 209 9.29 -0.83 -8.44
CA GLY A 209 8.88 0.30 -9.27
C GLY A 209 7.38 0.60 -9.32
N TYR A 210 6.57 -0.08 -8.52
CA TYR A 210 5.21 0.31 -8.14
C TYR A 210 5.24 1.01 -6.78
N GLY A 211 4.24 1.86 -6.52
CA GLY A 211 4.19 2.65 -5.29
C GLY A 211 3.33 1.98 -4.21
N ASP A 212 3.75 2.09 -2.95
CA ASP A 212 3.13 1.50 -1.76
C ASP A 212 1.59 1.71 -1.66
N ASN A 213 1.00 2.72 -2.32
CA ASN A 213 -0.45 2.98 -2.26
C ASN A 213 -1.25 2.24 -3.36
N SER A 214 -0.65 1.94 -4.51
CA SER A 214 -1.28 1.18 -5.61
C SER A 214 -0.84 -0.28 -5.68
N ASP A 215 0.32 -0.58 -5.09
CA ASP A 215 0.81 -1.94 -4.89
C ASP A 215 -0.02 -2.69 -3.84
N ILE A 216 -0.45 -3.91 -4.21
CA ILE A 216 -1.23 -4.80 -3.33
C ILE A 216 -0.31 -5.63 -2.41
N PHE A 217 0.97 -5.79 -2.75
CA PHE A 217 1.98 -6.51 -1.97
C PHE A 217 3.27 -5.68 -1.71
N PRO A 218 3.24 -4.52 -0.98
CA PRO A 218 4.38 -3.59 -0.79
C PRO A 218 5.63 -4.08 -0.02
N LEU A 219 5.87 -5.39 0.00
CA LEU A 219 6.98 -6.07 0.66
C LEU A 219 7.52 -7.27 -0.16
N ASP A 220 6.92 -7.61 -1.31
CA ASP A 220 7.37 -8.67 -2.20
C ASP A 220 7.62 -8.12 -3.63
N PRO A 221 8.89 -7.83 -4.01
CA PRO A 221 9.25 -7.10 -5.23
C PRO A 221 9.12 -7.94 -6.51
N LEU A 222 8.23 -8.93 -6.49
CA LEU A 222 7.84 -9.79 -7.60
C LEU A 222 6.32 -9.71 -7.87
N GLU A 223 5.53 -9.09 -7.00
CA GLU A 223 4.07 -9.02 -7.09
C GLU A 223 3.55 -7.61 -6.77
N TRP A 224 2.71 -7.05 -7.63
CA TRP A 224 2.13 -5.71 -7.46
C TRP A 224 0.61 -5.63 -7.73
N SER A 225 -0.01 -6.75 -8.12
CA SER A 225 -1.44 -6.83 -8.44
C SER A 225 -2.02 -8.19 -8.10
N ASP A 226 -3.31 -8.18 -7.79
CA ASP A 226 -4.18 -9.30 -7.46
C ASP A 226 -5.54 -8.96 -8.09
N PHE A 227 -5.76 -9.45 -9.31
CA PHE A 227 -6.89 -9.03 -10.15
C PHE A 227 -8.25 -9.54 -9.64
N ASP A 228 -8.29 -10.71 -9.00
CA ASP A 228 -9.54 -11.35 -8.53
C ASP A 228 -9.70 -11.43 -7.01
N ASN A 229 -8.67 -10.99 -6.26
CA ASN A 229 -8.62 -10.77 -4.81
C ASN A 229 -8.51 -12.08 -3.99
N ASP A 230 -7.67 -13.01 -4.45
CA ASP A 230 -7.45 -14.31 -3.82
C ASP A 230 -6.19 -14.39 -2.91
N THR A 231 -5.39 -13.32 -2.90
CA THR A 231 -4.11 -13.13 -2.16
C THR A 231 -2.85 -13.77 -2.75
N TYR A 232 -2.91 -14.36 -3.93
CA TYR A 232 -1.76 -14.62 -4.79
C TYR A 232 -1.58 -13.45 -5.77
N GLY A 233 -0.35 -13.20 -6.19
CA GLY A 233 -0.04 -12.09 -7.09
C GLY A 233 -0.09 -12.51 -8.56
N ASP A 234 -0.61 -11.63 -9.41
CA ASP A 234 -0.82 -11.83 -10.86
C ASP A 234 0.42 -12.35 -11.63
N ASN A 235 1.65 -12.21 -11.10
CA ASN A 235 2.87 -12.67 -11.78
C ASN A 235 3.27 -14.12 -11.43
N SER A 236 2.91 -14.63 -10.25
CA SER A 236 3.13 -16.02 -9.84
C SER A 236 1.89 -16.89 -9.96
N ASP A 237 0.71 -16.29 -9.92
CA ASP A 237 -0.56 -16.93 -10.17
C ASP A 237 -0.67 -17.41 -11.64
N VAL A 238 -1.00 -18.69 -11.82
CA VAL A 238 -1.23 -19.32 -13.13
C VAL A 238 -2.62 -18.99 -13.71
N PHE A 239 -3.59 -18.63 -12.86
CA PHE A 239 -4.96 -18.28 -13.23
C PHE A 239 -5.43 -16.91 -12.67
N PRO A 240 -4.81 -15.74 -13.02
CA PRO A 240 -5.11 -14.39 -12.47
C PRO A 240 -6.50 -13.78 -12.80
N SER A 241 -7.54 -14.59 -12.75
CA SER A 241 -8.94 -14.23 -12.95
C SER A 241 -9.93 -15.28 -12.40
N ASP A 242 -9.44 -16.37 -11.81
CA ASP A 242 -10.22 -17.33 -11.04
C ASP A 242 -9.67 -17.49 -9.62
N SER A 243 -10.17 -16.67 -8.70
CA SER A 243 -9.88 -16.65 -7.24
C SER A 243 -10.08 -17.97 -6.46
N SER A 244 -10.28 -19.09 -7.15
CA SER A 244 -10.28 -20.44 -6.59
C SER A 244 -9.11 -21.32 -7.05
N GLU A 245 -8.28 -20.86 -7.98
CA GLU A 245 -7.11 -21.57 -8.51
C GLU A 245 -5.92 -20.62 -8.66
N TRP A 246 -4.73 -21.02 -8.20
CA TRP A 246 -3.52 -20.20 -8.29
C TRP A 246 -2.27 -20.95 -8.76
N ASN A 247 -2.34 -22.28 -8.86
CA ASN A 247 -1.21 -23.15 -9.20
C ASN A 247 -1.66 -24.26 -10.15
N ASP A 248 -0.76 -24.64 -11.05
CA ASP A 248 -0.90 -25.73 -12.03
C ASP A 248 0.40 -26.55 -11.95
N SER A 249 0.38 -27.59 -11.11
CA SER A 249 1.58 -28.31 -10.68
C SER A 249 2.21 -29.20 -11.76
N ASP A 250 1.47 -29.56 -12.83
CA ASP A 250 1.96 -30.41 -13.92
C ASP A 250 1.79 -29.81 -15.34
N GLY A 251 1.02 -28.74 -15.49
CA GLY A 251 0.89 -27.93 -16.70
C GLY A 251 -0.26 -28.31 -17.61
N ASP A 252 -1.33 -28.91 -17.08
CA ASP A 252 -2.47 -29.43 -17.85
C ASP A 252 -3.60 -28.40 -18.12
N THR A 253 -3.54 -27.23 -17.46
CA THR A 253 -4.52 -26.12 -17.48
C THR A 253 -5.77 -26.25 -16.60
N VAL A 254 -5.82 -27.25 -15.72
CA VAL A 254 -6.72 -27.32 -14.56
C VAL A 254 -5.91 -26.89 -13.31
N GLY A 255 -6.54 -26.15 -12.41
CA GLY A 255 -5.87 -25.70 -11.18
C GLY A 255 -5.87 -26.75 -10.09
N ASP A 256 -4.78 -26.78 -9.30
CA ASP A 256 -4.51 -27.73 -8.22
C ASP A 256 -5.67 -27.93 -7.20
N ASN A 257 -6.60 -26.98 -7.04
CA ASN A 257 -7.71 -27.10 -6.09
C ASN A 257 -8.95 -27.81 -6.69
N SER A 258 -9.15 -27.72 -8.01
CA SER A 258 -10.21 -28.41 -8.76
C SER A 258 -9.75 -29.74 -9.33
N ASP A 259 -8.45 -29.90 -9.55
CA ASP A 259 -7.84 -31.10 -10.10
C ASP A 259 -7.87 -32.27 -9.08
N ALA A 260 -8.35 -33.43 -9.54
CA ALA A 260 -8.34 -34.67 -8.77
C ALA A 260 -6.94 -35.34 -8.69
N PHE A 261 -6.05 -35.08 -9.66
CA PHE A 261 -4.70 -35.61 -9.76
C PHE A 261 -3.64 -34.53 -10.10
N PRO A 262 -3.36 -33.53 -9.22
CA PRO A 262 -2.47 -32.38 -9.48
C PRO A 262 -0.99 -32.64 -9.80
N PHE A 263 -0.60 -33.87 -10.15
CA PHE A 263 0.75 -34.23 -10.56
C PHE A 263 0.77 -35.21 -11.76
N ASP A 264 -0.37 -35.42 -12.43
CA ASP A 264 -0.50 -36.19 -13.66
C ASP A 264 -1.36 -35.46 -14.70
N ALA A 265 -0.71 -34.64 -15.54
CA ALA A 265 -1.28 -33.86 -16.64
C ALA A 265 -2.01 -34.67 -17.75
N THR A 266 -2.36 -35.93 -17.49
CA THR A 266 -3.26 -36.75 -18.31
C THR A 266 -4.61 -37.05 -17.65
N GLU A 267 -4.77 -36.75 -16.36
CA GLU A 267 -6.00 -36.97 -15.58
C GLU A 267 -6.31 -35.77 -14.68
N TRP A 268 -7.52 -35.23 -14.77
CA TRP A 268 -7.93 -34.06 -13.97
C TRP A 268 -9.30 -34.20 -13.28
N LEU A 269 -10.00 -35.31 -13.56
CA LEU A 269 -11.36 -35.56 -13.09
C LEU A 269 -11.47 -37.01 -12.61
N ASP A 270 -12.07 -37.18 -11.44
CA ASP A 270 -12.47 -38.46 -10.85
C ASP A 270 -13.99 -38.35 -10.58
N SER A 271 -14.80 -38.87 -11.51
CA SER A 271 -16.26 -38.67 -11.52
C SER A 271 -17.01 -39.47 -10.45
N ASP A 272 -16.41 -40.52 -9.86
CA ASP A 272 -17.06 -41.37 -8.86
C ASP A 272 -16.29 -41.61 -7.54
N LEU A 273 -15.07 -41.07 -7.46
CA LEU A 273 -14.19 -40.97 -6.29
C LEU A 273 -13.55 -42.29 -5.85
N ASP A 274 -13.10 -43.09 -6.81
CA ASP A 274 -12.38 -44.34 -6.56
C ASP A 274 -10.84 -44.25 -6.72
N GLY A 275 -10.35 -43.18 -7.36
CA GLY A 275 -8.94 -42.87 -7.53
C GLY A 275 -8.28 -43.33 -8.83
N CYS A 276 -9.03 -43.75 -9.86
CA CYS A 276 -8.59 -43.61 -11.25
C CYS A 276 -9.19 -42.36 -11.92
N GLY A 277 -8.50 -41.83 -12.92
CA GLY A 277 -8.94 -40.65 -13.65
C GLY A 277 -9.82 -41.00 -14.86
N ASP A 278 -10.80 -40.14 -15.15
CA ASP A 278 -11.82 -40.32 -16.19
C ASP A 278 -11.27 -40.56 -17.62
N ASN A 279 -9.99 -40.29 -17.92
CA ASN A 279 -9.42 -40.50 -19.26
C ASN A 279 -8.79 -41.90 -19.45
N GLU A 280 -8.14 -42.47 -18.43
CA GLU A 280 -7.63 -43.86 -18.41
C GLU A 280 -8.73 -44.85 -17.97
N ASP A 281 -9.68 -44.43 -17.13
CA ASP A 281 -10.74 -45.28 -16.62
C ASP A 281 -11.72 -45.74 -17.72
N VAL A 282 -11.95 -47.05 -17.77
CA VAL A 282 -12.88 -47.72 -18.68
C VAL A 282 -14.34 -47.61 -18.20
N TRP A 283 -14.58 -47.39 -16.90
CA TRP A 283 -15.91 -47.14 -16.30
C TRP A 283 -15.96 -45.92 -15.35
N PRO A 284 -15.86 -44.66 -15.85
CA PRO A 284 -15.85 -43.40 -15.05
C PRO A 284 -17.09 -43.06 -14.18
N LEU A 285 -17.96 -44.03 -13.87
CA LEU A 285 -19.17 -43.90 -13.07
C LEU A 285 -19.50 -45.17 -12.24
N ASP A 286 -18.64 -46.21 -12.21
CA ASP A 286 -18.75 -47.32 -11.24
C ASP A 286 -17.48 -47.44 -10.38
N PRO A 287 -17.48 -46.95 -9.11
CA PRO A 287 -16.30 -46.80 -8.24
C PRO A 287 -15.81 -48.14 -7.66
N ARG A 288 -15.58 -49.09 -8.55
CA ARG A 288 -15.19 -50.48 -8.33
C ARG A 288 -14.37 -51.03 -9.49
N GLU A 289 -14.31 -50.39 -10.65
CA GLU A 289 -13.73 -50.96 -11.87
C GLU A 289 -12.99 -49.89 -12.70
N CYS A 290 -11.66 -49.80 -12.56
CA CYS A 290 -10.86 -48.88 -13.38
C CYS A 290 -10.38 -49.47 -14.72
N PHE A 291 -10.14 -50.79 -14.76
CA PHE A 291 -9.32 -51.43 -15.80
C PHE A 291 -10.03 -52.61 -16.47
N ASP A 292 -9.83 -52.72 -17.79
CA ASP A 292 -10.26 -53.84 -18.64
C ASP A 292 -9.03 -54.36 -19.40
N ARG A 293 -8.23 -55.22 -18.76
CA ARG A 293 -6.87 -55.55 -19.26
C ARG A 293 -6.86 -56.30 -20.60
N ASP A 294 -7.88 -57.11 -20.88
CA ASP A 294 -7.97 -57.88 -22.13
C ASP A 294 -9.06 -57.38 -23.10
N VAL A 295 -9.89 -56.44 -22.64
CA VAL A 295 -10.90 -55.68 -23.40
C VAL A 295 -12.12 -56.54 -23.77
N ASP A 296 -12.63 -57.34 -22.84
CA ASP A 296 -13.85 -58.15 -23.01
C ASP A 296 -15.15 -57.42 -22.61
N GLY A 297 -15.05 -56.37 -21.78
CA GLY A 297 -16.18 -55.59 -21.25
C GLY A 297 -16.64 -55.98 -19.84
N VAL A 298 -15.86 -56.76 -19.10
CA VAL A 298 -15.98 -57.01 -17.66
C VAL A 298 -14.76 -56.40 -16.96
N GLY A 299 -14.98 -55.63 -15.90
CA GLY A 299 -13.89 -54.97 -15.18
C GLY A 299 -13.03 -55.95 -14.37
N ASP A 300 -11.73 -55.64 -14.31
CA ASP A 300 -10.66 -56.39 -13.66
C ASP A 300 -10.96 -56.87 -12.22
N ASN A 301 -11.75 -56.13 -11.43
CA ASN A 301 -12.05 -56.50 -10.04
C ASN A 301 -13.22 -57.49 -9.93
N ARG A 302 -14.07 -57.56 -10.96
CA ARG A 302 -15.16 -58.52 -11.08
C ARG A 302 -14.75 -59.75 -11.90
N ASP A 303 -13.84 -59.60 -12.83
CA ASP A 303 -13.35 -60.66 -13.68
C ASP A 303 -12.45 -61.64 -12.88
N VAL A 304 -12.67 -62.95 -13.10
CA VAL A 304 -11.88 -64.03 -12.50
C VAL A 304 -10.63 -64.38 -13.32
N PHE A 305 -10.60 -64.03 -14.62
CA PHE A 305 -9.46 -64.22 -15.52
C PHE A 305 -9.10 -62.93 -16.31
N PRO A 306 -8.70 -61.81 -15.66
CA PRO A 306 -8.52 -60.48 -16.31
C PRO A 306 -7.36 -60.34 -17.33
N ASP A 307 -6.84 -61.45 -17.86
CA ASP A 307 -5.86 -61.48 -18.94
C ASP A 307 -6.29 -62.45 -20.07
N ASP A 308 -7.50 -63.03 -20.03
CA ASP A 308 -8.09 -63.93 -21.03
C ASP A 308 -9.52 -63.51 -21.42
N ARG A 309 -9.59 -62.69 -22.47
CA ARG A 309 -10.79 -62.14 -23.14
C ARG A 309 -11.86 -63.14 -23.57
N SER A 310 -11.66 -64.44 -23.34
CA SER A 310 -12.66 -65.47 -23.59
C SER A 310 -13.30 -66.06 -22.33
N GLU A 311 -12.85 -65.68 -21.13
CA GLU A 311 -13.31 -66.21 -19.85
C GLU A 311 -13.42 -65.10 -18.79
N TRP A 312 -14.60 -64.91 -18.19
CA TRP A 312 -14.82 -63.85 -17.19
C TRP A 312 -15.44 -64.33 -15.86
N SER A 313 -15.62 -65.65 -15.72
CA SER A 313 -16.37 -66.27 -14.63
C SER A 313 -15.92 -67.71 -14.41
N ASP A 314 -15.84 -68.11 -13.14
CA ASP A 314 -15.55 -69.47 -12.66
C ASP A 314 -16.51 -69.72 -11.49
N ILE A 315 -17.71 -70.22 -11.78
CA ILE A 315 -18.80 -70.27 -10.79
C ILE A 315 -18.67 -71.42 -9.79
N ASP A 316 -17.84 -72.42 -10.06
CA ASP A 316 -17.54 -73.53 -9.13
C ASP A 316 -16.14 -73.49 -8.48
N GLY A 317 -15.25 -72.63 -8.98
CA GLY A 317 -13.97 -72.26 -8.37
C GLY A 317 -12.83 -73.22 -8.68
N ASP A 318 -12.82 -73.84 -9.85
CA ASP A 318 -11.84 -74.88 -10.22
C ASP A 318 -10.69 -74.40 -11.14
N GLY A 319 -10.73 -73.15 -11.59
CA GLY A 319 -9.71 -72.50 -12.40
C GLY A 319 -9.75 -72.84 -13.89
N LEU A 320 -10.90 -73.28 -14.42
CA LEU A 320 -11.23 -73.18 -15.85
C LEU A 320 -12.45 -72.27 -15.97
N GLY A 321 -12.46 -71.35 -16.95
CA GLY A 321 -13.57 -70.42 -17.10
C GLY A 321 -14.84 -71.06 -17.66
N ASP A 322 -15.99 -70.50 -17.29
CA ASP A 322 -17.33 -70.99 -17.60
C ASP A 322 -17.64 -71.13 -19.11
N ASN A 323 -16.89 -70.48 -20.01
CA ASN A 323 -17.09 -70.60 -21.47
C ASN A 323 -16.29 -71.78 -22.07
N SER A 324 -15.15 -72.12 -21.48
CA SER A 324 -14.32 -73.29 -21.87
C SER A 324 -14.70 -74.56 -21.12
N ASP A 325 -15.27 -74.44 -19.92
CA ASP A 325 -15.72 -75.60 -19.15
C ASP A 325 -17.02 -76.21 -19.72
N LEU A 326 -17.00 -77.53 -19.91
CA LEU A 326 -18.16 -78.30 -20.32
C LEU A 326 -19.11 -78.62 -19.15
N PHE A 327 -18.67 -78.49 -17.90
CA PHE A 327 -19.52 -78.72 -16.71
C PHE A 327 -19.38 -77.62 -15.63
N PRO A 328 -19.71 -76.33 -15.91
CA PRO A 328 -19.41 -75.17 -15.04
C PRO A 328 -19.97 -75.14 -13.60
N TYR A 329 -20.61 -76.20 -13.12
CA TYR A 329 -21.20 -76.27 -11.78
C TYR A 329 -20.66 -77.47 -10.95
N ASP A 330 -19.59 -78.13 -11.40
CA ASP A 330 -18.91 -79.22 -10.69
C ASP A 330 -17.39 -79.13 -10.84
N SER A 331 -16.77 -78.50 -9.83
CA SER A 331 -15.32 -78.19 -9.63
C SER A 331 -14.28 -79.33 -9.75
N LYS A 332 -14.66 -80.45 -10.35
CA LYS A 332 -13.82 -81.62 -10.66
C LYS A 332 -13.94 -82.03 -12.11
N ALA A 333 -14.87 -81.46 -12.86
CA ALA A 333 -15.33 -81.91 -14.16
C ALA A 333 -15.11 -80.82 -15.20
N LYS A 334 -13.92 -80.77 -15.81
CA LYS A 334 -13.54 -79.73 -16.79
C LYS A 334 -13.76 -80.11 -18.26
N PHE A 335 -13.61 -81.40 -18.53
CA PHE A 335 -13.38 -81.92 -19.87
C PHE A 335 -14.17 -83.23 -20.09
N ASP A 336 -14.54 -83.47 -21.33
CA ASP A 336 -15.19 -84.65 -21.88
C ASP A 336 -14.48 -84.95 -23.21
N ASP A 337 -13.49 -85.86 -23.16
CA ASP A 337 -12.55 -86.10 -24.27
C ASP A 337 -13.17 -86.91 -25.42
N ASP A 338 -14.28 -87.63 -25.17
CA ASP A 338 -14.97 -88.48 -26.17
C ASP A 338 -16.38 -88.00 -26.56
N GLY A 339 -16.95 -87.05 -25.82
CA GLY A 339 -18.19 -86.34 -26.11
C GLY A 339 -19.46 -87.09 -25.72
N ASP A 340 -19.42 -88.01 -24.74
CA ASP A 340 -20.59 -88.77 -24.30
C ASP A 340 -21.47 -88.05 -23.25
N GLY A 341 -20.96 -86.97 -22.65
CA GLY A 341 -21.63 -86.18 -21.62
C GLY A 341 -21.29 -86.56 -20.18
N ILE A 342 -20.30 -87.43 -19.94
CA ILE A 342 -19.75 -87.75 -18.62
C ILE A 342 -18.31 -87.24 -18.54
N ALA A 343 -18.07 -86.31 -17.62
CA ALA A 343 -16.75 -85.70 -17.47
C ALA A 343 -15.64 -86.72 -17.18
N ASN A 344 -14.44 -86.49 -17.72
CA ASN A 344 -13.24 -87.34 -17.61
C ASN A 344 -12.86 -87.73 -16.17
N TYR A 345 -13.27 -86.95 -15.17
CA TYR A 345 -13.04 -87.26 -13.74
C TYR A 345 -13.97 -88.36 -13.19
N TYR A 346 -15.18 -88.45 -13.74
CA TYR A 346 -16.19 -89.44 -13.36
C TYR A 346 -16.20 -90.65 -14.29
N ASP A 347 -15.74 -90.51 -15.53
CA ASP A 347 -15.54 -91.63 -16.45
C ASP A 347 -14.28 -92.46 -16.10
N VAL A 348 -14.42 -93.77 -16.28
CA VAL A 348 -13.37 -94.77 -16.16
C VAL A 348 -12.57 -94.95 -17.47
N PHE A 349 -13.14 -94.61 -18.65
CA PHE A 349 -12.49 -94.79 -19.95
C PHE A 349 -12.57 -93.56 -20.90
N PRO A 350 -12.03 -92.37 -20.52
CA PRO A 350 -12.33 -91.06 -21.15
C PRO A 350 -12.09 -90.88 -22.66
N ASP A 351 -11.52 -91.88 -23.34
CA ASP A 351 -11.24 -91.88 -24.78
C ASP A 351 -12.30 -92.68 -25.59
N ASN A 352 -13.44 -93.07 -25.00
CA ASN A 352 -14.34 -94.09 -25.56
C ASN A 352 -15.80 -93.98 -25.09
N SER A 353 -16.57 -93.17 -25.86
CA SER A 353 -18.00 -92.79 -25.75
C SER A 353 -19.03 -93.92 -25.87
N ASN A 354 -18.68 -95.09 -25.35
CA ASN A 354 -19.40 -96.35 -25.37
C ASN A 354 -19.18 -97.16 -24.08
N MET A 355 -18.25 -96.77 -23.19
CA MET A 355 -17.93 -97.53 -21.98
C MET A 355 -17.58 -96.60 -20.82
N ASP A 356 -18.61 -96.03 -20.23
CA ASP A 356 -18.52 -94.96 -19.24
C ASP A 356 -18.25 -95.49 -17.81
N SER A 357 -18.08 -96.81 -17.66
CA SER A 357 -17.86 -97.47 -16.37
C SER A 357 -17.24 -98.87 -16.47
N TRP A 358 -16.56 -99.30 -15.39
CA TRP A 358 -16.21 -100.72 -15.17
C TRP A 358 -17.43 -101.65 -15.26
N PHE A 359 -18.65 -101.17 -14.95
CA PHE A 359 -19.86 -101.96 -15.10
C PHE A 359 -20.13 -102.30 -16.57
N ASP A 360 -19.98 -101.36 -17.50
CA ASP A 360 -20.18 -101.58 -18.93
C ASP A 360 -19.10 -102.47 -19.54
N LEU A 361 -17.84 -102.33 -19.13
CA LEU A 361 -16.80 -103.28 -19.51
C LEU A 361 -17.15 -104.70 -19.04
N VAL A 362 -17.55 -104.87 -17.77
CA VAL A 362 -17.94 -106.19 -17.22
C VAL A 362 -19.18 -106.73 -17.92
N TYR A 363 -20.19 -105.90 -18.20
CA TYR A 363 -21.40 -106.29 -18.92
C TYR A 363 -21.09 -106.72 -20.36
N ARG A 364 -20.23 -105.98 -21.08
CA ARG A 364 -19.76 -106.32 -22.43
C ARG A 364 -18.94 -107.61 -22.43
N ILE A 365 -18.07 -107.84 -21.43
CA ILE A 365 -17.35 -109.11 -21.25
C ILE A 365 -18.34 -110.25 -20.98
N LEU A 366 -19.33 -110.06 -20.11
CA LEU A 366 -20.36 -111.07 -19.81
C LEU A 366 -21.23 -111.40 -21.03
N LEU A 367 -21.60 -110.39 -21.83
CA LEU A 367 -22.27 -110.60 -23.13
C LEU A 367 -21.39 -111.40 -24.08
N PHE A 368 -20.12 -111.04 -24.23
CA PHE A 368 -19.19 -111.72 -25.13
C PHE A 368 -18.92 -113.17 -24.68
N CYS A 369 -18.69 -113.40 -23.39
CA CYS A 369 -18.59 -114.73 -22.80
C CYS A 369 -19.91 -115.52 -22.93
N GLY A 370 -21.06 -114.86 -22.84
CA GLY A 370 -22.38 -115.46 -23.09
C GLY A 370 -22.55 -115.90 -24.54
N VAL A 371 -22.19 -115.05 -25.50
CA VAL A 371 -22.21 -115.38 -26.94
C VAL A 371 -21.22 -116.50 -27.26
N ILE A 372 -20.00 -116.48 -26.71
CA ILE A 372 -19.04 -117.60 -26.84
C ILE A 372 -19.58 -118.87 -26.19
N GLY A 373 -20.22 -118.77 -25.02
CA GLY A 373 -20.86 -119.91 -24.35
C GLY A 373 -21.96 -120.55 -25.20
N ILE A 374 -22.84 -119.73 -25.79
CA ILE A 374 -23.87 -120.18 -26.74
C ILE A 374 -23.23 -120.79 -27.99
N ALA A 375 -22.22 -120.15 -28.59
CA ALA A 375 -21.53 -120.66 -29.77
C ALA A 375 -20.80 -121.99 -29.48
N ALA A 376 -20.18 -122.12 -28.31
CA ALA A 376 -19.53 -123.36 -27.86
C ALA A 376 -20.54 -124.48 -27.61
N LEU A 377 -21.72 -124.17 -27.04
CA LEU A 377 -22.82 -125.12 -26.88
C LEU A 377 -23.38 -125.57 -28.25
N VAL A 378 -23.58 -124.65 -29.20
CA VAL A 378 -24.00 -124.98 -30.57
C VAL A 378 -22.92 -125.83 -31.28
N PHE A 379 -21.64 -125.51 -31.08
CA PHE A 379 -20.53 -126.29 -31.63
C PHE A 379 -20.43 -127.70 -31.00
N GLN A 380 -20.60 -127.84 -29.68
CA GLN A 380 -20.70 -129.15 -29.01
C GLN A 380 -21.91 -129.93 -29.51
N HIS A 381 -23.06 -129.28 -29.65
CA HIS A 381 -24.28 -129.91 -30.16
C HIS A 381 -24.06 -130.44 -31.59
N ASN A 382 -23.46 -129.65 -32.48
CA ASN A 382 -23.12 -130.09 -33.83
C ASN A 382 -22.04 -131.18 -33.86
N ARG A 383 -21.02 -131.11 -32.99
CA ARG A 383 -19.97 -132.13 -32.85
C ARG A 383 -20.49 -133.48 -32.32
N ASN A 384 -21.58 -133.47 -31.55
CA ASN A 384 -22.23 -134.69 -31.07
C ASN A 384 -23.10 -135.38 -32.16
N ARG A 385 -23.42 -134.71 -33.28
CA ARG A 385 -24.22 -135.30 -34.38
C ARG A 385 -23.41 -136.11 -35.40
N THR A 386 -22.09 -136.24 -35.25
CA THR A 386 -21.20 -136.85 -36.27
C THR A 386 -20.61 -138.22 -35.88
N LYS A 387 -21.26 -138.98 -34.98
CA LYS A 387 -20.80 -140.33 -34.59
C LYS A 387 -21.93 -141.37 -34.46
N GLU A 388 -22.22 -142.08 -35.55
CA GLU A 388 -22.81 -143.44 -35.54
C GLU A 388 -22.58 -144.12 -36.92
N PRO A 389 -22.13 -145.41 -37.00
CA PRO A 389 -21.84 -146.12 -38.28
C PRO A 389 -22.73 -147.35 -38.60
N GLU A 390 -22.73 -147.84 -39.85
CA GLU A 390 -23.53 -148.98 -40.38
C GLU A 390 -22.82 -150.36 -40.45
N GLU A 391 -23.54 -151.47 -40.16
CA GLU A 391 -23.56 -152.80 -40.85
C GLU A 391 -24.70 -153.69 -40.26
N GLY A 392 -25.33 -154.69 -40.92
CA GLY A 392 -25.43 -154.92 -42.38
C GLY A 392 -25.51 -156.40 -42.88
N LYS A 393 -26.52 -157.23 -42.54
CA LYS A 393 -26.73 -158.55 -43.23
C LYS A 393 -28.14 -159.18 -43.21
N ASN A 394 -28.38 -160.06 -44.19
CA ASN A 394 -29.68 -160.53 -44.71
C ASN A 394 -29.97 -162.04 -44.46
N ASP A 395 -31.05 -162.52 -45.12
CA ASP A 395 -31.42 -163.89 -45.50
C ASP A 395 -32.33 -164.67 -44.49
N GLU A 396 -33.36 -165.46 -44.88
CA GLU A 396 -33.82 -165.88 -46.22
C GLU A 396 -35.32 -166.34 -46.28
N MET A 397 -35.89 -166.34 -47.49
CA MET A 397 -36.93 -167.22 -48.08
C MET A 397 -38.28 -167.65 -47.41
N MET A 398 -39.37 -167.24 -48.11
CA MET A 398 -40.44 -168.07 -48.75
C MET A 398 -41.63 -168.74 -47.99
N LEU A 399 -42.83 -168.30 -48.43
CA LEU A 399 -44.09 -169.03 -48.69
C LEU A 399 -44.82 -169.88 -47.62
N ASN A 400 -46.11 -169.55 -47.40
CA ASN A 400 -47.20 -170.27 -48.09
C ASN A 400 -48.60 -169.60 -47.97
N ARG A 401 -49.37 -169.72 -49.06
CA ARG A 401 -50.84 -169.53 -49.23
C ARG A 401 -51.47 -168.16 -48.97
#